data_AF-A0A924B6M8-F1
#
_entry.id   AF-A0A924B6M8-F1
#
_cell.length_a   1.000
_cell.length_b   1.000
_cell.length_c   1.000
_cell.angle_alpha   90.00
_cell.angle_beta   90.00
_cell.angle_gamma   90.00
#
_symmetry.space_group_name_H-M   'P 1'
#
loop_
_entity.id
_entity.type
_entity.pdbx_description
1 polymer ?
#
loop_
_entity_poly.entity_id
_entity_poly.type
_entity_poly.pdbx_seq_one_letter_code
_entity_poly.pdbx_strand_id
1 'polypeptide(L)'
;QEAGHEVCFMSAEDLTTQAGLSVQQDLALVNLLGITHVERNGHHYVNGMAAQGRQEQLAFLAAHPDVYEDTQGAVRLAIRDGRIALGSLAGPGFASGAMPDFSRMTAI
;
A
#
# COMPACT_ATOMS: atom_id res chain seq x y z
N GLN A 1 42.06 7.63 -15.33
CA GLN A 1 40.96 8.41 -14.74
C GLN A 1 40.03 7.41 -14.10
N GLU A 2 40.12 7.26 -12.78
CA GLU A 2 39.18 6.44 -12.02
C GLU A 2 37.83 7.16 -12.03
N ALA A 3 36.78 6.50 -12.52
CA ALA A 3 35.43 7.02 -12.43
C ALA A 3 35.12 7.24 -10.94
N GLY A 4 34.94 8.51 -10.54
CA GLY A 4 34.51 8.85 -9.19
C GLY A 4 33.23 8.10 -8.87
N HIS A 5 33.15 7.51 -7.67
CA HIS A 5 31.95 6.87 -7.15
C HIS A 5 30.76 7.83 -7.29
N GLU A 6 29.91 7.64 -8.30
CA GLU A 6 28.60 8.31 -8.34
C GLU A 6 27.78 7.77 -7.18
N VAL A 7 27.39 8.67 -6.27
CA VAL A 7 26.50 8.35 -5.17
C VAL A 7 25.09 8.25 -5.75
N CYS A 8 24.69 7.05 -6.17
CA CYS A 8 23.33 6.80 -6.62
C CYS A 8 22.34 6.92 -5.44
N PHE A 9 21.20 7.56 -5.68
CA PHE A 9 20.06 7.56 -4.76
C PHE A 9 19.05 6.49 -5.19
N MET A 10 18.56 5.69 -4.24
CA MET A 10 17.58 4.65 -4.50
C MET A 10 16.17 5.15 -4.14
N SER A 11 15.28 5.18 -5.12
CA SER A 11 13.83 5.34 -4.94
C SER A 11 13.11 4.02 -5.19
N ALA A 12 11.83 3.97 -4.83
CA ALA A 12 10.94 2.85 -5.15
C ALA A 12 9.74 3.28 -6.00
N GLU A 13 9.03 2.31 -6.55
CA GLU A 13 7.79 2.48 -7.32
C GLU A 13 6.81 1.38 -6.90
N ASP A 14 5.52 1.72 -6.71
CA ASP A 14 4.46 0.76 -6.33
C ASP A 14 3.76 0.07 -7.51
N LEU A 15 4.25 0.30 -8.74
CA LEU A 15 3.75 -0.29 -10.00
C LEU A 15 2.23 -0.21 -10.16
N THR A 16 1.58 0.87 -9.73
CA THR A 16 0.12 1.05 -9.80
C THR A 16 -0.71 0.06 -8.98
N THR A 17 -0.12 -0.52 -7.93
CA THR A 17 -0.85 -1.43 -7.05
C THR A 17 -2.13 -0.80 -6.49
N GLN A 18 -3.20 -1.61 -6.46
CA GLN A 18 -4.47 -1.17 -5.92
C GLN A 18 -4.43 -1.15 -4.39
N ALA A 19 -5.31 -0.36 -3.78
CA ALA A 19 -5.52 -0.42 -2.34
C ALA A 19 -5.88 -1.85 -1.90
N GLY A 20 -5.15 -2.37 -0.91
CA GLY A 20 -5.29 -3.71 -0.39
C GLY A 20 -3.92 -4.34 -0.12
N LEU A 21 -3.87 -5.67 -0.12
CA LEU A 21 -2.70 -6.43 0.34
C LEU A 21 -1.40 -6.11 -0.42
N SER A 22 -1.47 -5.95 -1.75
CA SER A 22 -0.28 -5.73 -2.58
C SER A 22 0.45 -4.45 -2.20
N VAL A 23 -0.26 -3.32 -2.13
CA VAL A 23 0.37 -2.04 -1.80
C VAL A 23 0.89 -1.99 -0.35
N GLN A 24 0.28 -2.73 0.59
CA GLN A 24 0.80 -2.85 1.96
C GLN A 24 2.14 -3.56 1.99
N GLN A 25 2.24 -4.70 1.31
CA GLN A 25 3.45 -5.52 1.29
C GLN A 25 4.59 -4.78 0.61
N ASP A 26 4.31 -4.09 -0.49
CA ASP A 26 5.28 -3.25 -1.18
C ASP A 26 5.76 -2.11 -0.27
N LEU A 27 4.84 -1.36 0.37
CA LEU A 27 5.21 -0.26 1.27
C LEU A 27 5.96 -0.74 2.51
N ALA A 28 5.61 -1.90 3.04
CA ALA A 28 6.32 -2.51 4.16
C ALA A 28 7.75 -2.91 3.77
N LEU A 29 7.93 -3.49 2.57
CA LEU A 29 9.25 -3.85 2.05
C LEU A 29 10.10 -2.61 1.78
N VAL A 30 9.55 -1.59 1.14
CA VAL A 30 10.22 -0.30 0.92
C VAL A 30 10.68 0.31 2.25
N ASN A 31 9.79 0.35 3.25
CA ASN A 31 10.12 0.87 4.57
C ASN A 31 11.20 0.04 5.26
N LEU A 32 11.16 -1.29 5.13
CA LEU A 32 12.19 -2.20 5.63
C LEU A 32 13.56 -1.94 4.98
N LEU A 33 13.59 -1.63 3.68
CA LEU A 33 14.80 -1.27 2.93
C LEU A 33 15.31 0.14 3.25
N GLY A 34 14.59 0.92 4.05
CA GLY A 34 14.95 2.30 4.41
C GLY A 34 14.76 3.30 3.26
N ILE A 35 13.98 2.94 2.23
CA ILE A 35 13.70 3.83 1.09
C ILE A 35 12.57 4.78 1.49
N THR A 36 12.83 6.08 1.47
CA THR A 36 11.87 7.10 1.94
C THR A 36 11.12 7.81 0.81
N HIS A 37 11.56 7.64 -0.44
CA HIS A 37 10.93 8.23 -1.62
C HIS A 37 10.39 7.13 -2.53
N VAL A 38 9.06 7.16 -2.71
CA VAL A 38 8.32 6.17 -3.51
C VAL A 38 7.40 6.90 -4.48
N GLU A 39 7.54 6.60 -5.76
CA GLU A 39 6.59 7.00 -6.79
C GLU A 39 5.38 6.05 -6.72
N ARG A 40 4.17 6.62 -6.78
CA ARG A 40 2.95 5.84 -6.61
C ARG A 40 1.85 6.36 -7.51
N ASN A 41 1.24 5.45 -8.26
CA ASN A 41 0.29 5.83 -9.30
C ASN A 41 -1.10 5.23 -9.13
N GLY A 42 -1.24 4.10 -8.42
CA GLY A 42 -2.50 3.35 -8.37
C GLY A 42 -3.69 4.20 -7.90
N HIS A 43 -3.47 5.02 -6.87
CA HIS A 43 -4.47 5.92 -6.30
C HIS A 43 -4.99 7.01 -7.25
N HIS A 44 -4.32 7.27 -8.38
CA HIS A 44 -4.81 8.17 -9.43
C HIS A 44 -5.82 7.51 -10.38
N TYR A 45 -5.75 6.19 -10.52
CA TYR A 45 -6.52 5.44 -11.52
C TYR A 45 -7.65 4.60 -10.91
N VAL A 46 -7.56 4.26 -9.62
CA VAL A 46 -8.57 3.43 -8.94
C VAL A 46 -9.17 4.14 -7.73
N ASN A 47 -10.47 3.95 -7.53
CA ASN A 47 -11.20 4.46 -6.37
C ASN A 47 -10.98 3.58 -5.13
N GLY A 48 -9.73 3.50 -4.66
CA GLY A 48 -9.35 2.65 -3.53
C GLY A 48 -9.79 1.20 -3.71
N MET A 49 -10.50 0.68 -2.71
CA MET A 49 -11.02 -0.70 -2.66
C MET A 49 -12.46 -0.81 -3.18
N ALA A 50 -12.94 0.10 -4.03
CA ALA A 50 -14.35 0.16 -4.45
C ALA A 50 -14.87 -1.13 -5.13
N ALA A 51 -14.00 -1.93 -5.76
CA ALA A 51 -14.39 -3.20 -6.37
C ALA A 51 -14.54 -4.35 -5.34
N GLN A 52 -14.07 -4.15 -4.10
CA GLN A 52 -13.99 -5.17 -3.05
C GLN A 52 -15.26 -5.15 -2.20
N GLY A 53 -15.57 -6.27 -1.56
CA GLY A 53 -16.74 -6.37 -0.68
C GLY A 53 -16.62 -5.40 0.49
N ARG A 54 -17.72 -4.79 0.93
CA ARG A 54 -17.70 -3.79 2.02
C ARG A 54 -17.09 -4.34 3.31
N GLN A 55 -17.30 -5.61 3.62
CA GLN A 55 -16.71 -6.26 4.79
C GLN A 55 -15.18 -6.35 4.68
N GLU A 56 -14.66 -6.71 3.51
CA GLU A 56 -13.21 -6.74 3.24
C GLU A 56 -12.62 -5.33 3.37
N GLN A 57 -13.23 -4.32 2.76
CA GLN A 57 -12.81 -2.93 2.89
C GLN A 57 -12.65 -2.51 4.37
N LEU A 58 -13.68 -2.80 5.18
CA LEU A 58 -13.67 -2.46 6.61
C LEU A 58 -12.64 -3.26 7.41
N ALA A 59 -12.37 -4.53 7.05
CA ALA A 59 -11.34 -5.33 7.69
C ALA A 59 -9.95 -4.73 7.46
N PHE A 60 -9.64 -4.31 6.23
CA PHE A 60 -8.39 -3.64 5.89
C PHE A 60 -8.25 -2.29 6.62
N LEU A 61 -9.31 -1.48 6.67
CA LEU A 61 -9.32 -0.23 7.42
C LEU A 61 -9.12 -0.45 8.94
N ALA A 62 -9.77 -1.45 9.52
CA ALA A 62 -9.66 -1.75 10.94
C ALA A 62 -8.26 -2.27 11.31
N ALA A 63 -7.63 -3.05 10.43
CA ALA A 63 -6.28 -3.56 10.63
C ALA A 63 -5.21 -2.46 10.48
N HIS A 64 -5.42 -1.51 9.55
CA HIS A 64 -4.43 -0.48 9.20
C HIS A 64 -5.05 0.92 9.12
N PRO A 65 -5.52 1.47 10.25
CA PRO A 65 -6.25 2.75 10.28
C PRO A 65 -5.38 3.98 10.00
N ASP A 66 -4.06 3.84 10.01
CA ASP A 66 -3.09 4.85 9.63
C ASP A 66 -2.73 4.82 8.12
N VAL A 67 -2.95 3.68 7.46
CA VAL A 67 -2.74 3.47 6.03
C VAL A 67 -3.99 3.80 5.22
N TYR A 68 -5.17 3.55 5.77
CA TYR A 68 -6.44 3.73 5.06
C TYR A 68 -7.39 4.72 5.70
N GLU A 69 -8.29 5.25 4.88
CA GLU A 69 -9.46 6.02 5.28
C GLU A 69 -10.68 5.59 4.48
N ASP A 70 -11.87 5.77 5.07
CA ASP A 70 -13.14 5.57 4.38
C ASP A 70 -13.71 6.92 3.94
N THR A 71 -13.56 7.22 2.66
CA THR A 71 -14.05 8.47 2.07
C THR A 71 -14.58 8.21 0.67
N GLN A 72 -15.40 9.10 0.14
CA GLN A 72 -15.99 9.04 -1.21
C GLN A 72 -16.53 7.63 -1.59
N GLY A 73 -17.16 6.96 -0.62
CA GLY A 73 -17.85 5.67 -0.82
C GLY A 73 -16.95 4.43 -0.87
N ALA A 74 -15.66 4.54 -0.57
CA ALA A 74 -14.74 3.39 -0.54
C ALA A 74 -13.55 3.60 0.40
N VAL A 75 -13.08 2.49 0.99
CA VAL A 75 -11.79 2.48 1.70
C VAL A 75 -10.65 2.69 0.71
N ARG A 76 -9.75 3.61 1.03
CA ARG A 76 -8.63 4.03 0.16
C ARG A 76 -7.42 4.42 1.00
N LEU A 77 -6.27 4.60 0.36
CA LEU A 77 -5.06 5.07 1.04
C LEU A 77 -5.29 6.46 1.66
N ALA A 78 -4.95 6.61 2.93
CA ALA A 78 -4.95 7.87 3.64
C ALA A 78 -3.65 8.63 3.31
N ILE A 79 -3.72 9.48 2.28
CA ILE A 79 -2.58 10.31 1.86
C ILE A 79 -2.74 11.70 2.46
N ARG A 80 -1.71 12.18 3.16
CA ARG A 80 -1.64 13.52 3.76
C ARG A 80 -0.31 14.16 3.39
N ASP A 81 -0.36 15.30 2.70
CA ASP A 81 0.83 16.02 2.25
C ASP A 81 1.86 15.12 1.52
N GLY A 82 1.35 14.23 0.66
CA GLY A 82 2.16 13.26 -0.09
C GLY A 82 2.67 12.06 0.71
N ARG A 83 2.33 11.94 2.00
CA ARG A 83 2.80 10.89 2.91
C ARG A 83 1.69 9.92 3.28
N ILE A 84 2.10 8.70 3.65
CA ILE A 84 1.25 7.68 4.27
C ILE A 84 1.95 7.23 5.55
N ALA A 85 1.19 7.07 6.63
CA ALA A 85 1.71 6.47 7.85
C ALA A 85 1.69 4.94 7.71
N LEU A 86 2.83 4.30 7.98
CA LEU A 86 3.03 2.85 7.80
C LEU A 86 3.22 2.12 9.14
N GLY A 87 2.86 2.77 10.25
CA GLY A 87 3.14 2.26 11.59
C GLY A 87 2.44 0.92 11.86
N SER A 88 1.21 0.76 11.39
CA SER A 88 0.46 -0.49 11.53
C SER A 88 0.99 -1.64 10.67
N LEU A 89 1.83 -1.38 9.66
CA LEU A 89 2.41 -2.42 8.81
C LEU A 89 3.54 -3.19 9.52
N ALA A 90 4.08 -2.62 10.60
CA ALA A 90 5.14 -3.23 11.39
C ALA A 90 4.56 -4.33 12.31
N GLY A 91 4.44 -5.54 11.77
CA GLY A 91 3.92 -6.68 12.52
C GLY A 91 4.18 -8.03 11.83
N PRO A 92 3.86 -9.14 12.51
CA PRO A 92 3.93 -10.46 11.91
C PRO A 92 2.95 -10.58 10.73
N GLY A 93 3.26 -11.51 9.81
CA GLY A 93 2.38 -11.76 8.65
C GLY A 93 2.58 -10.81 7.48
N PHE A 94 3.79 -10.24 7.33
CA PHE A 94 4.21 -9.38 6.21
C PHE A 94 3.14 -8.33 5.86
N ALA A 95 2.86 -7.47 6.82
CA ALA A 95 1.96 -6.33 6.67
C ALA A 95 0.50 -6.64 6.27
N SER A 96 0.06 -7.91 6.34
CA SER A 96 -1.28 -8.28 5.87
C SER A 96 -2.39 -7.70 6.74
N GLY A 97 -2.39 -8.02 8.05
CA GLY A 97 -3.36 -7.57 9.09
C GLY A 97 -4.84 -7.95 8.88
N ALA A 98 -5.26 -8.10 7.63
CA ALA A 98 -6.50 -8.61 7.08
C ALA A 98 -6.17 -9.40 5.80
N MET A 99 -7.10 -10.22 5.33
CA MET A 99 -6.90 -11.02 4.11
C MET A 99 -7.99 -10.71 3.08
N PRO A 100 -7.69 -10.83 1.77
CA PRO A 100 -8.70 -10.77 0.73
C PRO A 100 -9.81 -11.80 0.96
N ASP A 101 -11.02 -11.48 0.52
CA ASP A 101 -12.12 -12.45 0.54
C ASP A 101 -11.98 -13.43 -0.63
N PHE A 102 -11.26 -14.53 -0.37
CA PHE A 102 -11.03 -15.59 -1.34
C PHE A 102 -12.33 -16.26 -1.82
N SER A 103 -13.44 -16.16 -1.09
CA SER A 103 -14.71 -16.75 -1.52
C SER A 103 -15.30 -16.08 -2.77
N ARG A 104 -14.85 -14.85 -3.07
CA ARG A 104 -15.27 -14.08 -4.25
C ARG A 104 -14.34 -14.26 -5.44
N MET A 105 -13.25 -15.03 -5.30
CA MET A 105 -12.36 -15.33 -6.40
C MET A 105 -12.97 -16.42 -7.29
N THR A 106 -13.19 -16.09 -8.55
CA THR A 106 -13.60 -17.06 -9.57
C THR A 106 -12.35 -17.73 -10.13
N ALA A 107 -12.41 -19.02 -10.42
CA ALA A 107 -11.37 -19.68 -11.21
C ALA A 107 -11.26 -19.01 -12.59
N ILE A 108 -10.02 -18.90 -13.07
CA ILE A 108 -9.71 -18.38 -14.41
C ILE A 108 -9.93 -19.49 -15.45
#